data_AF-V5IE57-F1
#
_entry.id   AF-V5IE57-F1
#
_cell.length_a   1.000
_cell.length_b   1.000
_cell.length_c   1.000
_cell.angle_alpha   90.00
_cell.angle_beta   90.00
_cell.angle_gamma   90.00
#
_symmetry.space_group_name_H-M   'P 1'
#
loop_
_entity.id
_entity.type
_entity.pdbx_description
1 polymer ?
#
loop_
_entity_poly.entity_id
_entity_poly.type
_entity_poly.pdbx_seq_one_letter_code
_entity_poly.pdbx_strand_id
1 'polypeptide(L)'
;SVKGFRAIYQFVTNFGIPSGRQDPQGVCTFIYNSSEVSNGTFSTPNYPGVYPRDTECHYLFYGKSNEKIYIEFAYFDVEGVPPCLSDTASDYVEFSNFRTVDRKIPRHCGNLRPTKIESDADFFRVAFKSNDKFDGTGFEAFYQFRNNPDPFTVRQVSAVQNKQEGLRSSTLTTVLAHILMFLIGQ
;
A
#
# COMPACT_ATOMS: atom_id res chain seq x y z
N SER A 1 46.88 -19.01 2.87
CA SER A 1 46.46 -18.36 1.61
C SER A 1 45.05 -17.85 1.82
N VAL A 2 44.86 -16.53 1.92
CA VAL A 2 43.51 -15.94 2.00
C VAL A 2 43.03 -15.77 0.56
N LYS A 3 41.93 -16.43 0.18
CA LYS A 3 41.34 -16.25 -1.13
C LYS A 3 40.72 -14.85 -1.21
N GLY A 4 41.01 -14.12 -2.28
CA GLY A 4 40.41 -12.80 -2.56
C GLY A 4 38.95 -12.91 -3.01
N PHE A 5 38.36 -11.80 -3.45
CA PHE A 5 36.99 -11.75 -3.97
C PHE A 5 36.96 -11.47 -5.48
N ARG A 6 35.86 -11.85 -6.13
CA ARG A 6 35.53 -11.48 -7.51
C ARG A 6 34.12 -10.91 -7.49
N ALA A 7 33.93 -9.71 -8.03
CA ALA A 7 32.63 -9.05 -8.15
C ALA A 7 32.22 -8.92 -9.63
N ILE A 8 30.91 -8.94 -9.87
CA ILE A 8 30.28 -8.63 -11.16
C ILE A 8 29.36 -7.44 -10.91
N TYR A 9 29.38 -6.45 -11.80
CA TYR A 9 28.57 -5.23 -11.66
C TYR A 9 27.71 -5.01 -12.91
N GLN A 10 26.61 -4.28 -12.74
CA GLN A 10 25.74 -3.81 -13.81
C GLN A 10 25.20 -2.42 -13.45
N PHE A 11 25.09 -1.54 -14.45
CA PHE A 11 24.37 -0.28 -14.28
C PHE A 11 22.87 -0.52 -14.39
N VAL A 12 22.13 -0.07 -13.38
CA VAL A 12 20.67 -0.16 -13.34
C VAL A 12 20.09 1.23 -13.11
N THR A 13 18.91 1.49 -13.66
CA THR A 13 18.21 2.77 -13.48
C THR A 13 17.10 2.66 -12.43
N ASN A 14 16.77 1.46 -11.95
CA ASN A 14 15.68 1.20 -11.01
C ASN A 14 16.09 1.40 -9.54
N PHE A 15 17.27 1.95 -9.25
CA PHE A 15 17.75 2.22 -7.89
C PHE A 15 17.82 0.98 -6.98
N GLY A 16 17.79 -0.24 -7.54
CA GLY A 16 17.70 -1.47 -6.75
C GLY A 16 16.31 -1.74 -6.16
N ILE A 17 15.28 -0.99 -6.57
CA ILE A 17 13.90 -1.18 -6.11
C ILE A 17 13.28 -2.38 -6.86
N PRO A 18 12.69 -3.36 -6.14
CA PRO A 18 12.37 -4.67 -6.72
C PRO A 18 11.04 -4.71 -7.51
N SER A 19 10.17 -3.71 -7.36
CA SER A 19 8.84 -3.73 -7.97
C SER A 19 8.30 -2.33 -8.29
N GLY A 20 7.10 -2.30 -8.88
CA GLY A 20 6.49 -1.09 -9.43
C GLY A 20 7.05 -0.72 -10.80
N ARG A 21 6.30 0.11 -11.53
CA ARG A 21 6.72 0.64 -12.83
C ARG A 21 7.48 1.95 -12.60
N GLN A 22 8.75 2.01 -13.00
CA GLN A 22 9.49 3.27 -12.97
C GLN A 22 8.87 4.29 -13.93
N ASP A 23 8.63 5.51 -13.45
CA ASP A 23 8.18 6.63 -14.26
C ASP A 23 9.35 7.15 -15.13
N PRO A 24 9.25 7.13 -16.47
CA PRO A 24 10.31 7.63 -17.34
C PRO A 24 10.63 9.13 -17.17
N GLN A 25 9.69 9.90 -16.63
CA GLN A 25 9.85 11.35 -16.44
C GLN A 25 10.45 11.71 -15.07
N GLY A 26 10.39 10.79 -14.11
CA GLY A 26 10.93 10.98 -12.76
C GLY A 26 12.26 10.26 -12.58
N VAL A 27 13.19 10.86 -11.83
CA VAL A 27 14.49 10.23 -11.53
C VAL A 27 14.27 8.96 -10.70
N CYS A 28 13.74 9.11 -9.48
CA CYS A 28 13.37 7.99 -8.62
C CYS A 28 11.86 8.05 -8.33
N THR A 29 11.04 7.60 -9.28
CA THR A 29 9.58 7.57 -9.11
C THR A 29 9.02 6.25 -9.61
N PHE A 30 8.23 5.59 -8.76
CA PHE A 30 7.69 4.25 -9.01
C PHE A 30 6.18 4.27 -8.85
N ILE A 31 5.50 3.67 -9.82
CA ILE A 31 4.05 3.66 -9.92
C ILE A 31 3.54 2.24 -9.66
N TYR A 32 2.55 2.15 -8.78
CA TYR A 32 1.88 0.92 -8.38
C TYR A 32 0.41 1.06 -8.69
N ASN A 33 -0.13 0.18 -9.53
CA ASN A 33 -1.53 0.24 -9.95
C ASN A 33 -2.25 -1.05 -9.54
N SER A 34 -3.38 -0.93 -8.84
CA SER A 34 -4.15 -2.10 -8.38
C SER A 34 -4.74 -2.92 -9.52
N SER A 35 -4.87 -2.33 -10.72
CA SER A 35 -5.27 -3.06 -11.93
C SER A 35 -4.18 -3.99 -12.47
N GLU A 36 -2.92 -3.77 -12.11
CA GLU A 36 -1.78 -4.59 -12.51
C GLU A 36 -1.46 -5.62 -11.42
N VAL A 37 -1.24 -5.15 -10.19
CA VAL A 37 -0.87 -5.97 -9.04
C VAL A 37 -1.54 -5.43 -7.77
N SER A 38 -2.24 -6.28 -7.04
CA SER A 38 -3.05 -5.86 -5.87
C SER A 38 -2.25 -5.77 -4.56
N ASN A 39 -1.05 -6.32 -4.50
CA ASN A 39 -0.16 -6.25 -3.34
C ASN A 39 1.28 -6.57 -3.73
N GLY A 40 2.23 -6.21 -2.87
CA GLY A 40 3.64 -6.52 -3.09
C GLY A 40 4.53 -5.80 -2.09
N THR A 41 5.82 -5.75 -2.38
CA THR A 41 6.81 -5.08 -1.53
C THR A 41 7.49 -3.94 -2.27
N PHE A 42 7.88 -2.91 -1.53
CA PHE A 42 8.71 -1.83 -2.01
C PHE A 42 9.70 -1.43 -0.93
N SER A 43 10.81 -0.84 -1.33
CA SER A 43 11.92 -0.53 -0.43
C SER A 43 12.59 0.77 -0.83
N THR A 44 13.43 1.30 0.05
CA THR A 44 14.40 2.32 -0.33
C THR A 44 15.37 1.80 -1.40
N PRO A 45 16.03 2.72 -2.14
CA PRO A 45 17.16 2.35 -2.97
C PRO A 45 18.20 1.50 -2.22
N ASN A 46 18.78 0.54 -2.94
CA ASN A 46 19.83 -0.37 -2.45
C ASN A 46 19.49 -1.28 -1.26
N TYR A 47 18.30 -1.24 -0.68
CA TYR A 47 17.91 -2.13 0.43
C TYR A 47 18.24 -3.61 0.10
N PRO A 48 18.86 -4.40 1.00
CA PRO A 48 19.16 -4.11 2.42
C PRO A 48 20.50 -3.37 2.67
N GLY A 49 21.12 -2.83 1.63
CA GLY A 49 22.27 -1.95 1.73
C GLY A 49 21.90 -0.50 2.07
N VAL A 50 22.93 0.34 2.20
CA VAL A 50 22.80 1.75 2.53
C VAL A 50 22.17 2.51 1.36
N TYR A 51 21.15 3.32 1.64
CA TYR A 51 20.55 4.18 0.62
C TYR A 51 21.50 5.32 0.22
N PRO A 52 21.45 5.82 -1.02
CA PRO A 52 22.25 6.96 -1.41
C PRO A 52 21.79 8.24 -0.70
N ARG A 53 22.75 9.12 -0.42
CA ARG A 53 22.51 10.49 0.07
C ARG A 53 21.93 11.37 -1.04
N ASP A 54 21.39 12.52 -0.65
CA ASP A 54 20.77 13.51 -1.55
C ASP A 54 19.73 12.89 -2.50
N THR A 55 18.98 11.90 -2.01
CA THR A 55 18.05 11.11 -2.81
C THR A 55 16.62 11.41 -2.40
N GLU A 56 15.78 11.67 -3.40
CA GLU A 56 14.33 11.79 -3.22
C GLU A 56 13.62 10.78 -4.11
N CYS A 57 12.89 9.85 -3.47
CA CYS A 57 12.15 8.80 -4.15
C CYS A 57 10.66 8.91 -3.85
N HIS A 58 9.82 8.73 -4.87
CA HIS A 58 8.37 8.72 -4.74
C HIS A 58 7.78 7.38 -5.16
N TYR A 59 6.92 6.83 -4.30
CA TYR A 59 6.12 5.63 -4.57
C TYR A 59 4.66 6.07 -4.66
N LEU A 60 4.08 5.97 -5.85
CA LEU A 60 2.75 6.44 -6.18
C LEU A 60 1.82 5.24 -6.33
N PHE A 61 0.83 5.13 -5.45
CA PHE A 61 -0.15 4.06 -5.45
C PHE A 61 -1.48 4.56 -6.02
N TYR A 62 -2.00 3.83 -7.00
CA TYR A 62 -3.26 4.09 -7.67
C TYR A 62 -4.18 2.86 -7.53
N GLY A 63 -5.14 2.96 -6.62
CA GLY A 63 -6.24 2.03 -6.47
C GLY A 63 -7.36 2.29 -7.47
N LYS A 64 -8.29 1.34 -7.57
CA LYS A 64 -9.59 1.52 -8.20
C LYS A 64 -10.51 2.29 -7.25
N SER A 65 -11.62 2.77 -7.81
CA SER A 65 -12.71 3.34 -7.00
C SER A 65 -13.09 2.38 -5.87
N ASN A 66 -13.22 2.91 -4.66
CA ASN A 66 -13.50 2.18 -3.41
C ASN A 66 -12.37 1.28 -2.90
N GLU A 67 -11.15 1.39 -3.42
CA GLU A 67 -9.99 0.77 -2.79
C GLU A 67 -9.28 1.77 -1.87
N LYS A 68 -8.65 1.24 -0.84
CA LYS A 68 -7.68 1.92 -0.01
C LYS A 68 -6.35 1.19 -0.02
N ILE A 69 -5.28 1.92 0.24
CA ILE A 69 -3.92 1.43 0.27
C ILE A 69 -3.52 1.21 1.72
N TYR A 70 -3.07 -0.01 2.02
CA TYR A 70 -2.55 -0.41 3.32
C TYR A 70 -1.06 -0.68 3.18
N ILE A 71 -0.24 -0.05 4.01
CA ILE A 71 1.22 -0.21 4.02
C ILE A 71 1.66 -0.67 5.40
N GLU A 72 2.49 -1.70 5.44
CA GLU A 72 3.09 -2.25 6.65
C GLU A 72 4.60 -2.35 6.47
N PHE A 73 5.37 -1.79 7.40
CA PHE A 73 6.82 -1.78 7.34
C PHE A 73 7.38 -3.04 8.01
N ALA A 74 8.05 -3.88 7.22
CA ALA A 74 8.75 -5.06 7.72
C ALA A 74 10.10 -4.68 8.33
N TYR A 75 10.74 -3.65 7.79
CA TYR A 75 12.03 -3.14 8.25
C TYR A 75 12.08 -1.61 8.14
N PHE A 76 12.74 -0.95 9.11
CA PHE A 76 12.90 0.50 9.10
C PHE A 76 14.15 0.95 9.86
N ASP A 77 15.07 1.57 9.12
CA ASP A 77 16.33 2.15 9.54
C ASP A 77 16.65 3.37 8.66
N VAL A 78 15.81 4.40 8.80
CA VAL A 78 16.03 5.72 8.17
C VAL A 78 16.70 6.62 9.20
N GLU A 79 17.75 7.32 8.79
CA GLU A 79 18.52 8.18 9.68
C GLU A 79 17.67 9.36 10.13
N GLY A 80 17.87 9.81 11.37
CA GLY A 80 17.27 11.05 11.82
C GLY A 80 16.84 11.03 13.27
N VAL A 81 16.51 12.24 13.73
CA VAL A 81 16.04 12.50 15.07
C VAL A 81 14.58 12.98 14.97
N PRO A 82 13.63 12.32 15.64
CA PRO A 82 12.25 12.80 15.72
C PRO A 82 12.21 14.27 16.18
N PRO A 83 11.41 15.15 15.55
CA PRO A 83 10.28 14.85 14.67
C PRO A 83 10.59 14.73 13.16
N CYS A 84 11.84 14.41 12.78
CA CYS A 84 12.22 14.09 11.39
C CYS A 84 12.07 15.28 10.44
N LEU A 85 12.60 16.41 10.88
CA LEU A 85 12.48 17.69 10.21
C LEU A 85 13.83 18.13 9.65
N SER A 86 13.78 19.17 8.82
CA SER A 86 15.00 19.72 8.21
C SER A 86 15.93 20.36 9.22
N ASP A 87 15.41 20.94 10.31
CA ASP A 87 16.19 21.55 11.38
C ASP A 87 16.93 20.52 12.25
N THR A 88 16.39 19.30 12.36
CA THR A 88 17.07 18.14 12.96
C THR A 88 18.02 17.44 11.98
N ALA A 89 18.24 18.00 10.79
CA ALA A 89 19.08 17.44 9.73
C ALA A 89 18.79 15.95 9.49
N SER A 90 17.51 15.59 9.46
CA SER A 90 17.06 14.20 9.43
C SER A 90 16.58 13.80 8.05
N ASP A 91 16.88 12.55 7.69
CA ASP A 91 16.18 11.86 6.62
C ASP A 91 14.75 11.55 7.05
N TYR A 92 13.87 11.27 6.09
CA TYR A 92 12.49 10.95 6.44
C TYR A 92 11.74 10.15 5.40
N VAL A 93 10.69 9.48 5.89
CA VAL A 93 9.56 8.99 5.11
C VAL A 93 8.34 9.86 5.40
N GLU A 94 7.70 10.34 4.33
CA GLU A 94 6.49 11.16 4.35
C GLU A 94 5.37 10.44 3.60
N PHE A 95 4.15 10.55 4.12
CA PHE A 95 2.95 9.92 3.56
C PHE A 95 1.94 10.99 3.17
N SER A 96 1.30 10.83 2.01
CA SER A 96 0.33 11.81 1.52
C SER A 96 -0.82 11.20 0.76
N ASN A 97 -2.04 11.67 1.07
CA ASN A 97 -3.26 11.38 0.31
C ASN A 97 -3.42 12.26 -0.94
N PHE A 98 -2.44 13.11 -1.23
CA PHE A 98 -2.43 14.02 -2.37
C PHE A 98 -1.13 13.91 -3.15
N ARG A 99 -1.12 14.40 -4.41
CA ARG A 99 0.11 14.47 -5.20
C ARG A 99 1.18 15.37 -4.56
N THR A 100 0.75 16.31 -3.73
CA THR A 100 1.60 17.23 -2.96
C THR A 100 1.80 16.76 -1.52
N VAL A 101 2.44 17.57 -0.68
CA VAL A 101 2.60 17.31 0.75
C VAL A 101 1.23 17.25 1.45
N ASP A 102 1.07 16.29 2.36
CA ASP A 102 -0.03 16.18 3.32
C ASP A 102 0.57 16.31 4.73
N ARG A 103 -0.09 17.08 5.60
CA ARG A 103 0.40 17.32 6.98
C ARG A 103 -0.37 16.51 8.02
N LYS A 104 -1.28 15.63 7.59
CA LYS A 104 -2.09 14.79 8.48
C LYS A 104 -1.27 13.68 9.14
N ILE A 105 -0.29 13.13 8.43
CA ILE A 105 0.58 12.05 8.91
C ILE A 105 1.96 12.66 9.20
N PRO A 106 2.53 12.48 10.41
CA PRO A 106 3.86 12.98 10.72
C PRO A 106 4.92 12.29 9.87
N ARG A 107 6.09 12.93 9.75
CA ARG A 107 7.27 12.30 9.14
C ARG A 107 7.84 11.22 10.06
N HIS A 108 8.50 10.25 9.45
CA HIS A 108 9.06 9.09 10.14
C HIS A 108 10.55 8.93 9.85
N CYS A 109 11.33 8.67 10.89
CA CYS A 109 12.79 8.46 10.87
C CYS A 109 13.24 7.89 12.23
N GLY A 110 14.45 7.34 12.30
CA GLY A 110 15.08 6.82 13.50
C GLY A 110 14.18 5.87 14.30
N ASN A 111 13.89 6.24 15.55
CA ASN A 111 13.02 5.46 16.43
C ASN A 111 11.52 5.75 16.25
N LEU A 112 11.14 6.78 15.47
CA LEU A 112 9.74 7.07 15.11
C LEU A 112 9.33 6.21 13.91
N ARG A 113 9.33 4.89 14.11
CA ARG A 113 9.08 3.90 13.05
C ARG A 113 7.59 3.78 12.75
N PRO A 114 7.17 3.85 11.48
CA PRO A 114 5.79 3.53 11.11
C PRO A 114 5.59 2.02 11.21
N THR A 115 4.49 1.57 11.80
CA THR A 115 4.11 0.15 11.78
C THR A 115 3.12 -0.12 10.66
N LYS A 116 1.97 0.55 10.70
CA LYS A 116 0.91 0.44 9.69
C LYS A 116 0.39 1.83 9.33
N ILE A 117 0.26 2.08 8.03
CA ILE A 117 -0.27 3.32 7.47
C ILE A 117 -1.37 2.97 6.46
N GLU A 118 -2.47 3.71 6.49
CA GLU A 118 -3.62 3.54 5.60
C GLU A 118 -3.90 4.86 4.88
N SER A 119 -4.24 4.79 3.59
CA SER A 119 -4.71 5.94 2.83
C SER A 119 -6.17 6.29 3.15
N ASP A 120 -6.53 7.55 2.93
CA ASP A 120 -7.90 8.03 3.06
C ASP A 120 -8.79 7.53 1.91
N ALA A 121 -8.20 7.34 0.71
CA ALA A 121 -8.89 6.96 -0.52
C ALA A 121 -8.02 6.10 -1.44
N ASP A 122 -8.30 6.12 -2.74
CA ASP A 122 -7.69 5.31 -3.79
C ASP A 122 -6.33 5.83 -4.28
N PHE A 123 -5.84 6.95 -3.75
CA PHE A 123 -4.50 7.45 -4.03
C PHE A 123 -3.64 7.53 -2.76
N PHE A 124 -2.37 7.16 -2.90
CA PHE A 124 -1.39 7.37 -1.84
C PHE A 124 0.01 7.61 -2.39
N ARG A 125 0.73 8.56 -1.80
CA ARG A 125 2.13 8.85 -2.08
C ARG A 125 2.95 8.57 -0.83
N VAL A 126 3.98 7.74 -0.99
CA VAL A 126 5.08 7.62 -0.03
C VAL A 126 6.29 8.33 -0.62
N ALA A 127 6.91 9.22 0.15
CA ALA A 127 8.13 9.90 -0.24
C ALA A 127 9.25 9.57 0.74
N PHE A 128 10.38 9.14 0.21
CA PHE A 128 11.62 9.01 0.96
C PHE A 128 12.55 10.15 0.56
N LYS A 129 13.15 10.83 1.54
CA LYS A 129 14.16 11.86 1.30
C LYS A 129 15.36 11.67 2.21
N SER A 130 16.54 11.63 1.63
CA SER A 130 17.82 11.69 2.33
C SER A 130 18.54 13.03 2.14
N ASN A 131 19.37 13.40 3.11
CA ASN A 131 20.23 14.57 3.09
C ASN A 131 21.70 14.20 2.73
N ASP A 132 22.63 15.13 2.93
CA ASP A 132 24.04 15.01 2.54
C ASP A 132 24.92 14.33 3.61
N LYS A 133 24.36 13.93 4.76
CA LYS A 133 25.07 13.41 5.93
C LYS A 133 24.38 12.21 6.53
N PHE A 134 25.23 11.36 7.12
CA PHE A 134 24.84 10.09 7.71
C PHE A 134 23.99 9.26 6.74
N ASP A 135 23.63 8.05 7.14
CA ASP A 135 22.78 7.18 6.35
C ASP A 135 22.38 5.99 7.22
N GLY A 136 21.42 5.23 6.71
CA GLY A 136 20.93 3.99 7.28
C GLY A 136 20.71 2.98 6.18
N THR A 137 20.25 1.81 6.57
CA THR A 137 19.95 0.72 5.63
C THR A 137 18.56 0.81 5.02
N GLY A 138 17.78 1.82 5.41
CA GLY A 138 16.54 2.22 4.76
C GLY A 138 15.34 1.42 5.23
N PHE A 139 14.42 1.08 4.33
CA PHE A 139 13.21 0.34 4.70
C PHE A 139 12.83 -0.71 3.67
N GLU A 140 12.08 -1.70 4.13
CA GLU A 140 11.25 -2.58 3.31
C GLU A 140 9.83 -2.55 3.85
N ALA A 141 8.86 -2.38 2.95
CA ALA A 141 7.45 -2.31 3.27
C ALA A 141 6.62 -3.17 2.33
N PHE A 142 5.56 -3.74 2.86
CA PHE A 142 4.50 -4.42 2.12
C PHE A 142 3.35 -3.45 1.87
N TYR A 143 2.78 -3.48 0.67
CA TYR A 143 1.56 -2.74 0.32
C TYR A 143 0.46 -3.70 -0.11
N GLN A 144 -0.79 -3.29 0.13
CA GLN A 144 -1.97 -3.98 -0.37
C GLN A 144 -3.08 -2.98 -0.70
N PHE A 145 -3.67 -3.12 -1.88
CA PHE A 145 -4.93 -2.50 -2.25
C PHE A 145 -6.07 -3.34 -1.68
N ARG A 146 -6.94 -2.74 -0.86
CA ARG A 146 -8.09 -3.42 -0.26
C ARG A 146 -9.37 -2.69 -0.62
N ASN A 147 -10.40 -3.45 -0.95
CA ASN A 147 -11.75 -2.91 -1.08
C ASN A 147 -12.22 -2.34 0.26
N ASN A 148 -12.65 -1.09 0.24
CA ASN A 148 -13.29 -0.37 1.32
C ASN A 148 -14.65 0.15 0.83
N PRO A 149 -15.66 -0.75 0.70
CA PRO A 149 -16.96 -0.37 0.20
C PRO A 149 -17.63 0.65 1.13
N ASP A 150 -18.30 1.65 0.55
CA ASP A 150 -19.08 2.64 1.30
C ASP A 150 -20.12 1.90 2.19
N PRO A 151 -20.19 2.22 3.50
CA PRO A 151 -21.24 1.70 4.40
C PRO A 151 -22.66 1.77 3.82
N PHE A 152 -22.98 2.77 3.00
CA PHE A 152 -24.27 2.86 2.31
C PHE A 152 -24.44 1.75 1.27
N THR A 153 -23.43 1.50 0.44
CA THR A 153 -23.45 0.42 -0.55
C THR A 153 -23.58 -0.94 0.13
N VAL A 154 -22.84 -1.18 1.23
CA VAL A 154 -22.95 -2.42 2.01
C VAL A 154 -24.38 -2.62 2.52
N ARG A 155 -25.01 -1.58 3.07
CA ARG A 155 -26.40 -1.64 3.56
C ARG A 155 -27.40 -1.95 2.44
N GLN A 156 -27.24 -1.34 1.26
CA GLN A 156 -28.11 -1.60 0.12
C GLN A 156 -27.96 -3.03 -0.41
N VAL A 157 -26.72 -3.51 -0.57
CA VAL A 157 -26.46 -4.89 -1.04
C VAL A 157 -27.03 -5.91 -0.06
N SER A 158 -26.80 -5.72 1.25
CA SER A 158 -27.38 -6.58 2.30
C SER A 158 -28.91 -6.57 2.30
N ALA A 159 -29.55 -5.42 2.06
CA ALA A 159 -31.01 -5.33 1.98
C ALA A 159 -31.58 -6.05 0.73
N VAL A 160 -30.89 -5.97 -0.40
CA VAL A 160 -31.28 -6.68 -1.64
C VAL A 160 -31.11 -8.20 -1.48
N GLN A 161 -30.02 -8.65 -0.89
CA GLN A 161 -29.76 -10.06 -0.61
C GLN A 161 -30.84 -10.66 0.31
N ASN A 162 -31.15 -9.98 1.42
CA ASN A 162 -32.20 -10.40 2.35
C ASN A 162 -33.58 -10.45 1.69
N LYS A 163 -33.86 -9.52 0.76
CA LYS A 163 -35.12 -9.52 -0.01
C LYS A 163 -35.20 -10.69 -1.00
N GLN A 164 -34.09 -11.05 -1.65
CA GLN A 164 -34.02 -12.21 -2.55
C GLN A 164 -34.18 -13.53 -1.80
N GLU A 165 -33.55 -13.68 -0.64
CA GLU A 165 -33.70 -14.86 0.22
C GLU A 165 -35.13 -14.99 0.75
N GLY A 166 -35.74 -13.89 1.18
CA GLY A 166 -37.14 -13.85 1.58
C GLY A 166 -38.10 -14.25 0.45
N LEU A 167 -37.85 -13.78 -0.78
CA LEU A 167 -38.67 -14.12 -1.95
C LEU A 167 -38.53 -15.60 -2.35
N ARG A 168 -37.32 -16.17 -2.28
CA ARG A 168 -37.08 -17.60 -2.54
C ARG A 168 -37.73 -18.51 -1.48
N SER A 169 -37.65 -18.12 -0.20
CA SER A 169 -38.28 -18.85 0.90
C SER A 169 -39.81 -18.86 0.77
N SER A 170 -40.40 -17.71 0.42
CA SER A 170 -41.84 -17.59 0.16
C SER A 170 -42.30 -18.44 -1.03
N THR A 171 -41.52 -18.49 -2.12
CA THR A 171 -41.86 -19.34 -3.27
C THR A 171 -41.78 -20.82 -2.93
N LEU A 172 -40.75 -21.27 -2.19
CA LEU A 172 -40.64 -22.67 -1.74
C LEU A 172 -41.81 -23.09 -0.84
N THR A 173 -42.18 -22.25 0.14
CA THR A 173 -43.32 -22.52 1.03
C THR A 173 -44.64 -22.61 0.26
N THR A 174 -44.85 -21.73 -0.72
CA THR A 174 -46.05 -21.76 -1.56
C THR A 174 -46.13 -23.03 -2.42
N VAL A 175 -45.00 -23.46 -3.00
CA VAL A 175 -44.90 -24.71 -3.79
C VAL A 175 -45.15 -25.94 -2.91
N LEU A 176 -44.55 -26.00 -1.72
CA LEU A 176 -44.78 -27.09 -0.76
C LEU A 176 -46.24 -27.18 -0.31
N ALA A 177 -46.88 -26.04 -0.02
CA ALA A 177 -48.29 -25.99 0.34
C ALA A 177 -49.21 -26.49 -0.78
N HIS A 178 -48.91 -26.13 -2.03
CA HIS A 178 -49.63 -26.66 -3.19
C HIS A 178 -49.47 -28.18 -3.32
N ILE A 179 -48.25 -28.71 -3.23
CA ILE A 179 -48.00 -30.16 -3.30
C ILE A 179 -48.76 -30.92 -2.20
N LEU A 180 -48.76 -30.39 -0.97
CA LEU A 180 -49.46 -31.00 0.16
C LEU A 180 -50.98 -31.05 -0.07
N MET A 181 -51.58 -29.96 -0.58
CA MET A 181 -53.00 -29.91 -0.90
C MET A 181 -53.40 -30.92 -1.99
N PHE A 182 -52.53 -31.15 -2.98
CA PHE A 182 -52.75 -32.18 -4.01
C PHE A 182 -52.70 -33.61 -3.45
N LEU A 183 -51.82 -33.88 -2.47
CA LEU A 183 -51.67 -35.20 -1.86
C LEU A 183 -52.81 -35.55 -0.88
N ILE A 184 -53.43 -34.56 -0.25
CA ILE A 184 -54.55 -34.76 0.69
C ILE A 184 -55.91 -34.85 -0.05
N GLY A 185 -55.97 -34.37 -1.30
CA GLY A 185 -57.17 -34.36 -2.13
C GLY A 185 -57.39 -35.59 -3.02
N GLN A 186 -56.56 -36.64 -2.89
CA GLN A 186 -56.74 -37.97 -3.49
C GLN A 186 -56.95 -39.01 -2.39
#